data_AF-A0A920RMJ4-F1
#
_entry.id   AF-A0A920RMJ4-F1
#
_cell.length_a   1.000
_cell.length_b   1.000
_cell.length_c   1.000
_cell.angle_alpha   90.00
_cell.angle_beta   90.00
_cell.angle_gamma   90.00
#
_symmetry.space_group_name_H-M   'P 1'
#
loop_
_entity.id
_entity.type
_entity.pdbx_description
1 polymer ?
#
loop_
_entity_poly.entity_id
_entity_poly.type
_entity_poly.pdbx_seq_one_letter_code
_entity_poly.pdbx_strand_id
1 'polypeptide(L)'
;MGLPQMTEEIADCILDWIDEDEDVREYGAEFGEYDAMGLDYGPRNGPIKSLDELLRINGVDSWLLYGEDANRNGLLDPNEDDGEARPPFDDADGLLTLGWSSLLTTTGREVNLRSDGEEKIHLNQGQLTELYDAILEEFDDATAAFVVAYRMYGSTDDPETGDWPVPEPEDPVTRGDLNLARGYRREVGSIYDLIGVTVTANEEGENGEQTLTFESPWNAGDMVTYLPTLLDSVSVSEDPFINGRINVNQARREVLLGVPQMTEEIVDGILAARAVDTKTGEPSSPEIQEQRATAGWLVIEGIVDLETMRTLAPYVTSRGSVFRMQIVGHYDVGGPFTRLEAVVDASGELPKITFVRDLTELGKGYSYQLLIPPE
;
A
#
# COMPACT_ATOMS: atom_id res chain seq x y z
N MET A 1 -0.07 16.85 3.99
CA MET A 1 -0.19 16.55 5.43
C MET A 1 -1.64 16.15 5.71
N GLY A 2 -1.92 14.84 5.84
CA GLY A 2 -3.30 14.33 6.01
C GLY A 2 -3.68 13.95 7.44
N LEU A 3 -2.70 13.66 8.31
CA LEU A 3 -2.96 13.27 9.70
C LEU A 3 -3.43 14.47 10.54
N PRO A 4 -4.37 14.27 11.48
CA PRO A 4 -4.85 15.33 12.36
C PRO A 4 -3.69 15.98 13.13
N GLN A 5 -3.68 17.31 13.16
CA GLN A 5 -2.70 18.12 13.89
C GLN A 5 -1.23 17.87 13.49
N MET A 6 -0.97 17.21 12.36
CA MET A 6 0.37 17.10 11.79
C MET A 6 0.89 18.47 11.33
N THR A 7 2.08 18.84 11.80
CA THR A 7 2.81 20.05 11.38
C THR A 7 4.04 19.67 10.58
N GLU A 8 4.62 20.64 9.85
CA GLU A 8 5.90 20.43 9.15
C GLU A 8 7.03 20.07 10.13
N GLU A 9 7.06 20.71 11.31
CA GLU A 9 8.02 20.39 12.39
C GLU A 9 7.92 18.94 12.85
N ILE A 10 6.71 18.44 13.12
CA ILE A 10 6.54 17.05 13.53
C ILE A 10 6.87 16.10 12.38
N ALA A 11 6.52 16.45 11.14
CA ALA A 11 6.84 15.64 9.98
C ALA A 11 8.36 15.53 9.77
N ASP A 12 9.09 16.63 9.82
CA ASP A 12 10.55 16.66 9.72
C ASP A 12 11.20 15.86 10.86
N CYS A 13 10.75 16.05 12.11
CA CYS A 13 11.25 15.27 13.24
C CYS A 13 10.97 13.75 13.09
N ILE A 14 9.84 13.36 12.47
CA ILE A 14 9.56 11.95 12.17
C ILE A 14 10.48 11.43 11.07
N LEU A 15 10.78 12.24 10.05
CA LEU A 15 11.67 11.84 8.96
C LEU A 15 13.11 11.68 9.45
N ASP A 16 13.64 12.64 10.24
CA ASP A 16 14.97 12.56 10.89
C ASP A 16 15.03 11.38 11.88
N TRP A 17 13.89 11.01 12.48
CA TRP A 17 13.87 9.83 13.34
C TRP A 17 14.14 8.51 12.59
N ILE A 18 13.80 8.47 11.29
CA ILE A 18 13.71 7.25 10.47
C ILE A 18 14.89 7.09 9.51
N ASP A 19 15.43 8.17 8.95
CA ASP A 19 16.50 8.09 7.96
C ASP A 19 17.85 7.70 8.58
N GLU A 20 18.78 7.28 7.73
CA GLU A 20 20.04 6.68 8.19
C GLU A 20 21.15 7.71 8.42
N ASP A 21 20.93 8.95 7.96
CA ASP A 21 21.92 10.01 8.05
C ASP A 21 21.81 10.78 9.38
N GLU A 22 22.50 11.92 9.46
CA GLU A 22 22.54 12.77 10.65
C GLU A 22 22.32 14.24 10.21
N ASP A 23 21.77 14.44 9.01
CA ASP A 23 21.55 15.75 8.42
C ASP A 23 20.16 16.27 8.85
N VAL A 24 20.17 17.17 9.82
CA VAL A 24 18.94 17.77 10.36
C VAL A 24 18.15 18.51 9.28
N ARG A 25 16.86 18.17 9.12
CA ARG A 25 15.93 18.91 8.25
C ARG A 25 15.63 20.31 8.77
N GLU A 26 14.93 21.14 7.99
CA GLU A 26 14.67 22.55 8.35
C GLU A 26 14.06 22.71 9.75
N TYR A 27 13.12 21.83 10.10
CA TYR A 27 12.46 21.77 11.41
C TYR A 27 12.66 20.43 12.13
N GLY A 28 13.66 19.67 11.69
CA GLY A 28 13.94 18.32 12.19
C GLY A 28 14.71 18.30 13.51
N ALA A 29 15.10 17.10 13.93
CA ALA A 29 15.86 16.88 15.15
C ALA A 29 16.71 15.62 15.05
N GLU A 30 18.02 15.77 15.22
CA GLU A 30 18.98 14.66 15.31
C GLU A 30 19.52 14.51 16.72
N PHE A 31 20.45 13.57 16.93
CA PHE A 31 21.05 13.32 18.24
C PHE A 31 21.47 14.60 18.99
N GLY A 32 22.00 15.61 18.28
CA GLY A 32 22.41 16.89 18.88
C GLY A 32 21.25 17.66 19.53
N GLU A 33 20.09 17.70 18.88
CA GLU A 33 18.88 18.34 19.39
C GLU A 33 18.33 17.60 20.61
N TYR A 34 18.28 16.26 20.57
CA TYR A 34 17.83 15.46 21.71
C TYR A 34 18.77 15.57 22.92
N ASP A 35 20.10 15.59 22.71
CA ASP A 35 21.09 15.82 23.77
C ASP A 35 20.93 17.23 24.39
N ALA A 36 20.67 18.25 23.56
CA ALA A 36 20.41 19.61 24.02
C ALA A 36 19.11 19.73 24.85
N MET A 37 18.12 18.86 24.62
CA MET A 37 16.92 18.71 25.44
C MET A 37 17.17 17.95 26.75
N GLY A 38 18.37 17.39 26.94
CA GLY A 38 18.75 16.59 28.11
C GLY A 38 18.23 15.16 28.09
N LEU A 39 17.93 14.64 26.89
CA LEU A 39 17.48 13.26 26.68
C LEU A 39 18.71 12.36 26.44
N ASP A 40 18.70 11.16 27.02
CA ASP A 40 19.79 10.18 26.91
C ASP A 40 19.62 9.23 25.70
N TYR A 41 18.77 9.63 24.75
CA TYR A 41 18.47 8.93 23.51
C TYR A 41 18.40 9.94 22.37
N GLY A 42 18.50 9.45 21.14
CA GLY A 42 18.24 10.21 19.94
C GLY A 42 17.40 9.38 18.96
N PRO A 43 17.33 9.84 17.70
CA PRO A 43 16.73 9.12 16.59
C PRO A 43 17.11 7.66 16.51
N ARG A 44 16.19 6.85 15.96
CA ARG A 44 16.45 5.42 15.75
C ARG A 44 17.42 5.19 14.60
N ASN A 45 17.38 6.07 13.61
CA ASN A 45 18.00 5.97 12.31
C ASN A 45 17.61 4.66 11.62
N GLY A 46 16.29 4.43 11.56
CA GLY A 46 15.70 3.27 10.93
C GLY A 46 14.21 3.08 11.25
N PRO A 47 13.61 1.97 10.79
CA PRO A 47 12.17 1.75 10.86
C PRO A 47 11.63 1.74 12.29
N ILE A 48 10.52 2.47 12.50
CA ILE A 48 9.77 2.50 13.75
C ILE A 48 9.24 1.10 14.07
N LYS A 49 9.53 0.60 15.28
CA LYS A 49 9.16 -0.78 15.67
C LYS A 49 7.83 -0.88 16.40
N SER A 50 7.42 0.19 17.08
CA SER A 50 6.19 0.29 17.84
C SER A 50 5.64 1.70 17.73
N LEU A 51 4.32 1.87 17.67
CA LEU A 51 3.71 3.20 17.61
C LEU A 51 4.03 4.05 18.85
N ASP A 52 4.18 3.43 20.03
CA ASP A 52 4.62 4.14 21.26
C ASP A 52 6.01 4.78 21.14
N GLU A 53 6.82 4.34 20.18
CA GLU A 53 8.11 4.98 19.90
C GLU A 53 7.94 6.40 19.39
N LEU A 54 6.80 6.72 18.75
CA LEU A 54 6.47 8.08 18.32
C LEU A 54 6.49 9.07 19.48
N LEU A 55 6.19 8.65 20.72
CA LEU A 55 6.25 9.52 21.91
C LEU A 55 7.67 9.96 22.29
N ARG A 56 8.70 9.39 21.65
CA ARG A 56 10.09 9.82 21.80
C ARG A 56 10.47 10.87 20.77
N ILE A 57 9.65 11.10 19.76
CA ILE A 57 9.91 12.06 18.70
C ILE A 57 9.48 13.44 19.19
N ASN A 58 10.35 14.43 18.98
CA ASN A 58 10.03 15.80 19.35
C ASN A 58 8.70 16.26 18.71
N GLY A 59 7.88 16.95 19.50
CA GLY A 59 6.57 17.44 19.08
C GLY A 59 5.43 16.42 19.12
N VAL A 60 5.70 15.11 19.32
CA VAL A 60 4.64 14.10 19.46
C VAL A 60 4.30 13.87 20.92
N ASP A 61 3.03 14.06 21.27
CA ASP A 61 2.52 13.82 22.62
C ASP A 61 1.51 12.66 22.68
N SER A 62 1.05 12.35 23.90
CA SER A 62 0.06 11.28 24.11
C SER A 62 -1.29 11.58 23.47
N TRP A 63 -1.66 12.86 23.31
CA TRP A 63 -2.92 13.26 22.70
C TRP A 63 -2.90 12.98 21.21
N LEU A 64 -1.83 13.36 20.51
CA LEU A 64 -1.64 13.04 19.09
C LEU A 64 -1.66 11.53 18.85
N LEU A 65 -1.01 10.74 19.72
CA LEU A 65 -0.89 9.31 19.51
C LEU A 65 -2.16 8.51 19.88
N TYR A 66 -2.77 8.80 21.02
CA TYR A 66 -3.88 8.01 21.56
C TYR A 66 -5.24 8.70 21.44
N GLY A 67 -5.28 10.02 21.42
CA GLY A 67 -6.52 10.79 21.47
C GLY A 67 -7.27 10.55 22.78
N GLU A 68 -8.59 10.49 22.69
CA GLU A 68 -9.51 10.27 23.82
C GLU A 68 -9.63 8.80 24.22
N ASP A 69 -9.26 7.86 23.35
CA ASP A 69 -9.39 6.42 23.60
C ASP A 69 -8.30 5.90 24.56
N ALA A 70 -8.45 6.21 25.85
CA ALA A 70 -7.46 5.94 26.88
C ALA A 70 -7.24 4.44 27.09
N ASN A 71 -8.31 3.65 26.97
CA ASN A 71 -8.22 2.21 27.14
C ASN A 71 -8.00 1.44 25.82
N ARG A 72 -7.99 2.15 24.69
CA ARG A 72 -7.68 1.66 23.35
C ARG A 72 -8.68 0.65 22.81
N ASN A 73 -9.96 0.72 23.18
CA ASN A 73 -10.99 -0.21 22.72
C ASN A 73 -11.73 0.29 21.46
N GLY A 74 -11.47 1.51 21.01
CA GLY A 74 -12.16 2.16 19.90
C GLY A 74 -13.64 2.48 20.16
N LEU A 75 -14.06 2.51 21.43
CA LEU A 75 -15.43 2.81 21.86
C LEU A 75 -15.43 4.07 22.71
N LEU A 76 -16.41 4.95 22.51
CA LEU A 76 -16.57 6.13 23.35
C LEU A 76 -17.01 5.71 24.76
N ASP A 77 -16.09 5.75 25.72
CA ASP A 77 -16.39 5.43 27.12
C ASP A 77 -16.86 6.66 27.92
N PRO A 78 -17.60 6.47 29.04
CA PRO A 78 -18.15 7.60 29.79
C PRO A 78 -17.13 8.55 30.44
N ASN A 79 -15.84 8.21 30.44
CA ASN A 79 -14.76 9.08 30.91
C ASN A 79 -13.96 9.69 29.76
N GLU A 80 -14.42 9.49 28.53
CA GLU A 80 -13.86 10.01 27.27
C GLU A 80 -14.91 10.93 26.60
N ASP A 81 -15.95 11.30 27.36
CA ASP A 81 -17.05 12.21 26.99
C ASP A 81 -17.53 12.98 28.25
N ASP A 82 -16.61 13.28 29.19
CA ASP A 82 -16.93 13.96 30.46
C ASP A 82 -16.20 15.28 30.70
N GLY A 83 -15.54 15.79 29.67
CA GLY A 83 -14.83 17.05 29.64
C GLY A 83 -13.57 16.99 30.50
N GLU A 84 -13.56 17.80 31.56
CA GLU A 84 -12.42 17.91 32.50
C GLU A 84 -12.65 17.09 33.78
N ALA A 85 -13.68 16.24 33.84
CA ALA A 85 -14.07 15.58 35.08
C ALA A 85 -13.13 14.41 35.42
N ARG A 86 -12.73 13.61 34.43
CA ARG A 86 -11.74 12.54 34.57
C ARG A 86 -10.80 12.54 33.36
N PRO A 87 -9.52 12.13 33.53
CA PRO A 87 -8.65 11.93 32.39
C PRO A 87 -9.10 10.70 31.56
N PRO A 88 -8.87 10.70 30.24
CA PRO A 88 -8.27 11.79 29.44
C PRO A 88 -9.25 12.97 29.34
N PHE A 89 -8.73 14.20 29.37
CA PHE A 89 -9.59 15.37 29.20
C PHE A 89 -10.05 15.45 27.75
N ASP A 90 -11.36 15.66 27.57
CA ASP A 90 -12.06 15.61 26.29
C ASP A 90 -12.94 16.86 26.08
N ASP A 91 -13.61 16.97 24.93
CA ASP A 91 -14.48 18.10 24.62
C ASP A 91 -15.99 17.83 24.85
N ALA A 92 -16.33 16.61 25.30
CA ALA A 92 -17.67 16.11 25.58
C ALA A 92 -18.68 16.35 24.44
N ASP A 93 -18.23 16.18 23.19
CA ASP A 93 -19.06 16.39 22.00
C ASP A 93 -19.88 15.15 21.57
N GLY A 94 -19.70 14.02 22.27
CA GLY A 94 -20.34 12.74 21.97
C GLY A 94 -19.69 11.95 20.82
N LEU A 95 -18.51 12.33 20.35
CA LEU A 95 -17.72 11.66 19.33
C LEU A 95 -16.34 11.28 19.88
N LEU A 96 -15.89 10.04 19.62
CA LEU A 96 -14.56 9.62 20.02
C LEU A 96 -13.49 10.17 19.07
N THR A 97 -12.65 11.08 19.57
CA THR A 97 -11.46 11.56 18.87
C THR A 97 -10.32 10.56 19.01
N LEU A 98 -10.11 9.78 17.95
CA LEU A 98 -9.03 8.80 17.90
C LEU A 98 -7.68 9.43 17.54
N GLY A 99 -6.61 9.03 18.23
CA GLY A 99 -5.25 9.42 17.90
C GLY A 99 -4.65 8.65 16.70
N TRP A 100 -3.42 8.99 16.34
CA TRP A 100 -2.66 8.39 15.23
C TRP A 100 -2.49 6.88 15.34
N SER A 101 -2.57 6.31 16.55
CA SER A 101 -2.53 4.85 16.76
C SER A 101 -3.71 4.09 16.12
N SER A 102 -4.79 4.81 15.80
CA SER A 102 -5.93 4.29 15.02
C SER A 102 -5.74 4.41 13.50
N LEU A 103 -4.81 5.26 13.06
CA LEU A 103 -4.58 5.61 11.65
C LEU A 103 -3.34 4.92 11.06
N LEU A 104 -2.34 4.66 11.90
CA LEU A 104 -1.03 4.18 11.50
C LEU A 104 -0.78 2.73 11.91
N THR A 105 0.09 2.08 11.16
CA THR A 105 0.71 0.80 11.50
C THR A 105 2.21 0.90 11.26
N THR A 106 3.01 0.21 12.06
CA THR A 106 4.47 0.12 11.86
C THR A 106 4.84 -0.85 10.75
N THR A 107 3.95 -1.79 10.44
CA THR A 107 4.16 -2.80 9.41
C THR A 107 2.91 -2.95 8.57
N GLY A 108 3.05 -2.79 7.26
CA GLY A 108 2.02 -3.10 6.28
C GLY A 108 2.65 -3.87 5.13
N ARG A 109 2.08 -5.04 4.81
CA ARG A 109 2.53 -5.89 3.72
C ARG A 109 1.36 -6.36 2.88
N GLU A 110 1.62 -6.48 1.60
CA GLU A 110 0.79 -7.18 0.64
C GLU A 110 1.61 -8.29 -0.02
N VAL A 111 1.02 -9.48 -0.09
CA VAL A 111 1.64 -10.62 -0.76
C VAL A 111 1.64 -10.40 -2.28
N ASN A 112 2.79 -10.64 -2.91
CA ASN A 112 2.98 -10.56 -4.36
C ASN A 112 2.60 -11.89 -5.06
N LEU A 113 1.42 -12.41 -4.74
CA LEU A 113 0.86 -13.63 -5.33
C LEU A 113 -0.49 -13.30 -5.96
N ARG A 114 -0.87 -14.15 -6.92
CA ARG A 114 -2.20 -14.16 -7.53
C ARG A 114 -3.28 -14.47 -6.49
N SER A 115 -4.54 -14.31 -6.87
CA SER A 115 -5.70 -14.65 -6.04
C SER A 115 -5.80 -16.14 -5.69
N ASP A 116 -5.25 -17.02 -6.53
CA ASP A 116 -5.18 -18.47 -6.31
C ASP A 116 -3.95 -18.93 -5.51
N GLY A 117 -3.01 -18.01 -5.23
CA GLY A 117 -1.78 -18.28 -4.49
C GLY A 117 -0.56 -18.60 -5.35
N GLU A 118 -0.69 -18.62 -6.68
CA GLU A 118 0.45 -18.81 -7.59
C GLU A 118 1.27 -17.51 -7.75
N GLU A 119 2.49 -17.64 -8.26
CA GLU A 119 3.37 -16.50 -8.49
C GLU A 119 2.87 -15.61 -9.64
N LYS A 120 3.09 -14.30 -9.50
CA LYS A 120 2.81 -13.34 -10.58
C LYS A 120 3.94 -13.35 -11.60
N ILE A 121 3.61 -13.08 -12.86
CA ILE A 121 4.62 -12.92 -13.91
C ILE A 121 5.39 -11.61 -13.66
N HIS A 122 6.70 -11.73 -13.42
CA HIS A 122 7.56 -10.56 -13.23
C HIS A 122 7.88 -9.90 -14.58
N LEU A 123 7.25 -8.75 -14.85
CA LEU A 123 7.40 -8.00 -16.10
C LEU A 123 8.83 -7.51 -16.34
N ASN A 124 9.60 -7.32 -15.26
CA ASN A 124 10.97 -6.82 -15.34
C ASN A 124 12.03 -7.92 -15.31
N GLN A 125 11.66 -9.20 -15.51
CA GLN A 125 12.62 -10.29 -15.52
C GLN A 125 13.70 -10.13 -16.60
N GLY A 126 14.88 -10.68 -16.31
CA GLY A 126 16.10 -10.43 -17.09
C GLY A 126 16.08 -11.03 -18.50
N GLN A 127 15.42 -12.18 -18.67
CA GLN A 127 15.41 -12.89 -19.95
C GLN A 127 14.11 -12.64 -20.73
N LEU A 128 14.22 -11.88 -21.83
CA LEU A 128 13.06 -11.51 -22.65
C LEU A 128 12.36 -12.71 -23.31
N THR A 129 13.07 -13.79 -23.60
CA THR A 129 12.44 -15.02 -24.14
C THR A 129 11.56 -15.71 -23.10
N GLU A 130 12.00 -15.76 -21.85
CA GLU A 130 11.19 -16.31 -20.76
C GLU A 130 9.98 -15.41 -20.49
N LEU A 131 10.12 -14.09 -20.65
CA LEU A 131 9.01 -13.13 -20.52
C LEU A 131 7.98 -13.32 -21.61
N TYR A 132 8.45 -13.47 -22.85
CA TYR A 132 7.59 -13.76 -23.98
C TYR A 132 6.80 -15.05 -23.73
N ASP A 133 7.49 -16.14 -23.40
CA ASP A 133 6.88 -17.46 -23.26
C ASP A 133 5.89 -17.49 -22.06
N ALA A 134 6.20 -16.81 -20.95
CA ALA A 134 5.29 -16.69 -19.80
C ALA A 134 4.02 -15.87 -20.09
N ILE A 135 4.16 -14.73 -20.77
CA ILE A 135 3.02 -13.89 -21.15
C ILE A 135 2.17 -14.59 -22.23
N LEU A 136 2.80 -15.32 -23.15
CA LEU A 136 2.10 -16.12 -24.17
C LEU A 136 1.23 -17.22 -23.54
N GLU A 137 1.70 -17.86 -22.48
CA GLU A 137 0.95 -18.92 -21.78
C GLU A 137 -0.27 -18.37 -21.04
N GLU A 138 -0.13 -17.20 -20.40
CA GLU A 138 -1.21 -16.56 -19.63
C GLU A 138 -2.21 -15.80 -20.52
N PHE A 139 -1.71 -15.14 -21.56
CA PHE A 139 -2.49 -14.27 -22.43
C PHE A 139 -2.48 -14.80 -23.87
N ASP A 140 -1.78 -14.12 -24.78
CA ASP A 140 -1.66 -14.48 -26.19
C ASP A 140 -0.37 -13.94 -26.81
N ASP A 141 -0.12 -14.34 -28.05
CA ASP A 141 1.08 -14.00 -28.82
C ASP A 141 1.22 -12.48 -29.06
N ALA A 142 0.10 -11.80 -29.30
CA ALA A 142 0.10 -10.35 -29.53
C ALA A 142 0.49 -9.58 -28.26
N THR A 143 -0.01 -10.03 -27.11
CA THR A 143 0.30 -9.47 -25.79
C THR A 143 1.76 -9.71 -25.43
N ALA A 144 2.27 -10.91 -25.66
CA ALA A 144 3.68 -11.26 -25.42
C ALA A 144 4.62 -10.40 -26.27
N ALA A 145 4.32 -10.25 -27.57
CA ALA A 145 5.08 -9.40 -28.47
C ALA A 145 5.05 -7.93 -28.03
N PHE A 146 3.87 -7.40 -27.66
CA PHE A 146 3.74 -6.03 -27.17
C PHE A 146 4.55 -5.76 -25.90
N VAL A 147 4.44 -6.62 -24.88
CA VAL A 147 5.14 -6.42 -23.58
C VAL A 147 6.66 -6.43 -23.79
N VAL A 148 7.17 -7.37 -24.59
CA VAL A 148 8.60 -7.45 -24.87
C VAL A 148 9.06 -6.29 -25.77
N ALA A 149 8.27 -5.89 -26.76
CA ALA A 149 8.55 -4.70 -27.55
C ALA A 149 8.65 -3.45 -26.66
N TYR A 150 7.74 -3.28 -25.71
CA TYR A 150 7.77 -2.17 -24.76
C TYR A 150 9.06 -2.16 -23.93
N ARG A 151 9.51 -3.32 -23.44
CA ARG A 151 10.80 -3.47 -22.71
C ARG A 151 12.02 -3.14 -23.58
N MET A 152 11.94 -3.40 -24.88
CA MET A 152 13.03 -3.16 -25.82
C MET A 152 13.08 -1.72 -26.36
N TYR A 153 11.93 -1.09 -26.60
CA TYR A 153 11.82 0.16 -27.36
C TYR A 153 11.12 1.30 -26.62
N GLY A 154 10.40 1.04 -25.53
CA GLY A 154 9.50 2.02 -24.92
C GLY A 154 8.26 2.29 -25.75
N SER A 155 7.45 3.27 -25.32
CA SER A 155 6.27 3.67 -26.07
C SER A 155 6.65 4.57 -27.24
N THR A 156 5.75 4.76 -28.18
CA THR A 156 5.96 5.65 -29.33
C THR A 156 6.05 7.11 -28.89
N ASP A 157 5.32 7.48 -27.84
CA ASP A 157 5.32 8.84 -27.28
C ASP A 157 6.54 9.11 -26.38
N ASP A 158 7.15 8.06 -25.83
CA ASP A 158 8.35 8.11 -25.00
C ASP A 158 9.30 6.94 -25.38
N PRO A 159 9.96 7.05 -26.55
CA PRO A 159 10.79 5.98 -27.08
C PRO A 159 12.14 5.93 -26.36
N GLU A 160 12.64 4.72 -26.18
CA GLU A 160 13.94 4.47 -25.59
C GLU A 160 15.05 4.74 -26.61
N THR A 161 15.93 5.67 -26.27
CA THR A 161 17.01 6.16 -27.15
C THR A 161 18.39 5.70 -26.71
N GLY A 162 18.48 5.04 -25.55
CA GLY A 162 19.72 4.45 -25.08
C GLY A 162 20.31 3.40 -26.03
N ASP A 163 21.62 3.20 -25.93
CA ASP A 163 22.34 2.17 -26.67
C ASP A 163 21.80 0.77 -26.30
N TRP A 164 21.81 -0.13 -27.27
CA TRP A 164 21.47 -1.54 -27.02
C TRP A 164 22.50 -2.20 -26.11
N PRO A 165 22.06 -3.01 -25.12
CA PRO A 165 22.97 -3.85 -24.35
C PRO A 165 23.83 -4.75 -25.24
N VAL A 166 23.23 -5.30 -26.30
CA VAL A 166 23.91 -6.07 -27.34
C VAL A 166 23.54 -5.48 -28.71
N PRO A 167 24.37 -4.61 -29.31
CA PRO A 167 24.06 -3.96 -30.58
C PRO A 167 23.89 -4.92 -31.76
N GLU A 168 24.82 -5.87 -31.91
CA GLU A 168 24.85 -6.87 -32.97
C GLU A 168 25.01 -8.27 -32.35
N PRO A 169 23.90 -8.95 -32.01
CA PRO A 169 23.96 -10.30 -31.48
C PRO A 169 24.43 -11.29 -32.56
N GLU A 170 25.42 -12.13 -32.24
CA GLU A 170 25.98 -13.14 -33.18
C GLU A 170 24.93 -14.20 -33.59
N ASP A 171 24.11 -14.62 -32.62
CA ASP A 171 23.01 -15.56 -32.81
C ASP A 171 21.67 -14.87 -32.52
N PRO A 172 20.86 -14.55 -33.54
CA PRO A 172 19.56 -13.91 -33.32
C PRO A 172 18.60 -14.87 -32.62
N VAL A 173 17.87 -14.35 -31.64
CA VAL A 173 16.86 -15.11 -30.90
C VAL A 173 15.52 -14.44 -31.10
N THR A 174 14.68 -15.02 -31.96
CA THR A 174 13.44 -14.39 -32.38
C THR A 174 12.18 -14.96 -31.70
N ARG A 175 11.25 -14.06 -31.40
CA ARG A 175 9.87 -14.30 -30.92
C ARG A 175 8.98 -13.18 -31.45
N GLY A 176 7.78 -13.48 -31.94
CA GLY A 176 6.79 -12.46 -32.35
C GLY A 176 7.36 -11.34 -33.25
N ASP A 177 8.12 -11.71 -34.28
CA ASP A 177 8.81 -10.80 -35.22
C ASP A 177 9.91 -9.90 -34.62
N LEU A 178 10.27 -10.08 -33.34
CA LEU A 178 11.30 -9.31 -32.64
C LEU A 178 12.58 -10.12 -32.44
N ASN A 179 13.74 -9.47 -32.50
CA ASN A 179 15.03 -10.09 -32.14
C ASN A 179 15.40 -9.76 -30.69
N LEU A 180 15.06 -10.69 -29.80
CA LEU A 180 15.22 -10.52 -28.36
C LEU A 180 16.67 -10.60 -27.87
N ALA A 181 17.60 -11.03 -28.74
CA ALA A 181 19.02 -11.16 -28.40
C ALA A 181 19.70 -9.82 -28.10
N ARG A 182 19.11 -8.69 -28.52
CA ARG A 182 19.62 -7.34 -28.21
C ARG A 182 19.47 -6.96 -26.73
N GLY A 183 18.58 -7.63 -25.99
CA GLY A 183 18.24 -7.31 -24.61
C GLY A 183 17.18 -6.22 -24.46
N TYR A 184 16.84 -5.88 -23.22
CA TYR A 184 15.90 -4.81 -22.89
C TYR A 184 16.62 -3.48 -22.66
N ARG A 185 15.92 -2.36 -22.85
CA ARG A 185 16.44 -1.02 -22.58
C ARG A 185 15.58 -0.22 -21.60
N ARG A 186 14.34 -0.65 -21.40
CA ARG A 186 13.37 0.00 -20.52
C ARG A 186 12.78 -0.98 -19.53
N GLU A 187 12.64 -0.52 -18.29
CA GLU A 187 11.86 -1.20 -17.26
C GLU A 187 10.42 -0.69 -17.23
N VAL A 188 9.49 -1.58 -16.88
CA VAL A 188 8.10 -1.22 -16.62
C VAL A 188 8.02 -0.70 -15.19
N GLY A 189 7.83 0.60 -15.02
CA GLY A 189 7.68 1.23 -13.71
C GLY A 189 6.31 0.92 -13.09
N SER A 190 5.25 0.97 -13.89
CA SER A 190 3.89 0.68 -13.47
C SER A 190 3.13 -0.15 -14.51
N ILE A 191 2.27 -1.05 -14.04
CA ILE A 191 1.38 -1.85 -14.92
C ILE A 191 0.47 -0.92 -15.75
N TYR A 192 0.10 0.24 -15.19
CA TYR A 192 -0.73 1.25 -15.86
C TYR A 192 -0.02 1.96 -17.02
N ASP A 193 1.31 1.83 -17.15
CA ASP A 193 2.09 2.42 -18.26
C ASP A 193 1.88 1.64 -19.56
N LEU A 194 1.43 0.39 -19.46
CA LEU A 194 1.16 -0.49 -20.60
C LEU A 194 -0.23 -0.26 -21.21
N ILE A 195 -1.09 0.51 -20.56
CA ILE A 195 -2.49 0.70 -20.97
C ILE A 195 -2.60 1.83 -22.00
N GLY A 196 -3.21 1.52 -23.15
CA GLY A 196 -3.56 2.49 -24.19
C GLY A 196 -2.35 3.12 -24.88
N VAL A 197 -1.19 2.47 -24.84
CA VAL A 197 0.04 2.93 -25.51
C VAL A 197 0.34 2.09 -26.75
N THR A 198 1.12 2.64 -27.67
CA THR A 198 1.60 1.97 -28.88
C THR A 198 3.12 1.90 -28.84
N VAL A 199 3.72 0.80 -29.27
CA VAL A 199 5.17 0.63 -29.37
C VAL A 199 5.59 0.61 -30.84
N THR A 200 6.61 1.38 -31.19
CA THR A 200 7.22 1.37 -32.52
C THR A 200 8.61 0.76 -32.43
N ALA A 201 8.78 -0.43 -32.99
CA ALA A 201 10.05 -1.14 -33.05
C ALA A 201 10.68 -0.99 -34.43
N ASN A 202 11.89 -0.44 -34.48
CA ASN A 202 12.69 -0.41 -35.70
C ASN A 202 13.69 -1.57 -35.64
N GLU A 203 13.48 -2.58 -36.48
CA GLU A 203 14.33 -3.76 -36.60
C GLU A 203 15.13 -3.70 -37.90
N GLU A 204 16.38 -4.18 -37.88
CA GLU A 204 17.18 -4.33 -39.10
C GLU A 204 16.91 -5.71 -39.69
N GLY A 205 16.09 -5.77 -40.74
CA GLY A 205 15.79 -7.00 -41.47
C GLY A 205 16.76 -7.26 -42.63
N GLU A 206 16.69 -8.46 -43.21
CA GLU A 206 17.48 -8.85 -44.40
C GLU A 206 17.28 -7.92 -45.62
N ASN A 207 16.19 -7.13 -45.65
CA ASN A 207 15.82 -6.21 -46.73
C ASN A 207 15.88 -4.72 -46.33
N GLY A 208 16.52 -4.38 -45.20
CA GLY A 208 16.62 -3.02 -44.66
C GLY A 208 15.83 -2.82 -43.36
N GLU A 209 15.78 -1.58 -42.87
CA GLU A 209 15.01 -1.20 -41.67
C GLU A 209 13.52 -1.52 -41.87
N GLN A 210 12.97 -2.35 -40.99
CA GLN A 210 11.55 -2.66 -40.89
C GLN A 210 11.00 -2.02 -39.63
N THR A 211 9.99 -1.17 -39.79
CA THR A 211 9.23 -0.61 -38.67
C THR A 211 8.03 -1.50 -38.37
N LEU A 212 8.01 -2.07 -37.17
CA LEU A 212 6.90 -2.82 -36.61
C LEU A 212 6.16 -1.94 -35.61
N THR A 213 4.83 -2.05 -35.59
CA THR A 213 3.98 -1.31 -34.66
C THR A 213 3.15 -2.30 -33.87
N PHE A 214 3.24 -2.21 -32.54
CA PHE A 214 2.51 -3.05 -31.61
C PHE A 214 1.55 -2.17 -30.80
N GLU A 215 0.25 -2.41 -30.96
CA GLU A 215 -0.77 -1.74 -30.15
C GLU A 215 -0.93 -2.45 -28.82
N SER A 216 -1.14 -1.69 -27.74
CA SER A 216 -1.47 -2.29 -26.44
C SER A 216 -2.73 -3.14 -26.56
N PRO A 217 -2.72 -4.39 -26.06
CA PRO A 217 -3.92 -5.21 -25.96
C PRO A 217 -4.91 -4.67 -24.91
N TRP A 218 -4.46 -3.72 -24.08
CA TRP A 218 -5.20 -3.14 -22.97
C TRP A 218 -5.65 -1.72 -23.30
N ASN A 219 -6.91 -1.60 -23.75
CA ASN A 219 -7.50 -0.31 -24.10
C ASN A 219 -8.08 0.41 -22.87
N ALA A 220 -7.70 1.68 -22.68
CA ALA A 220 -8.24 2.54 -21.62
C ALA A 220 -9.80 2.63 -21.58
N GLY A 221 -10.50 2.37 -22.69
CA GLY A 221 -11.96 2.41 -22.73
C GLY A 221 -12.68 1.18 -22.15
N ASP A 222 -11.99 0.05 -21.93
CA ASP A 222 -12.60 -1.22 -21.51
C ASP A 222 -11.90 -1.85 -20.29
N MET A 223 -11.33 -1.02 -19.41
CA MET A 223 -10.56 -1.48 -18.24
C MET A 223 -11.35 -2.46 -17.34
N VAL A 224 -12.68 -2.39 -17.31
CA VAL A 224 -13.54 -3.30 -16.54
C VAL A 224 -13.27 -4.77 -16.88
N THR A 225 -12.98 -5.09 -18.14
CA THR A 225 -12.93 -6.47 -18.63
C THR A 225 -11.58 -7.15 -18.39
N TYR A 226 -10.48 -6.40 -18.41
CA TYR A 226 -9.13 -6.97 -18.35
C TYR A 226 -8.33 -6.52 -17.13
N LEU A 227 -8.57 -5.32 -16.58
CA LEU A 227 -7.68 -4.74 -15.58
C LEU A 227 -7.61 -5.56 -14.28
N PRO A 228 -8.72 -6.12 -13.76
CA PRO A 228 -8.64 -6.99 -12.59
C PRO A 228 -7.73 -8.20 -12.81
N THR A 229 -7.90 -8.90 -13.94
CA THR A 229 -7.08 -10.06 -14.30
C THR A 229 -5.63 -9.65 -14.53
N LEU A 230 -5.38 -8.55 -15.25
CA LEU A 230 -4.03 -8.04 -15.48
C LEU A 230 -3.29 -7.76 -14.17
N LEU A 231 -3.92 -7.03 -13.25
CA LEU A 231 -3.33 -6.70 -11.95
C LEU A 231 -3.15 -7.93 -11.04
N ASP A 232 -3.94 -8.99 -11.25
CA ASP A 232 -3.75 -10.26 -10.53
C ASP A 232 -2.61 -11.08 -11.12
N SER A 233 -2.47 -11.17 -12.44
CA SER A 233 -1.51 -12.06 -13.11
C SER A 233 -0.07 -11.54 -13.18
N VAL A 234 0.17 -10.21 -13.16
CA VAL A 234 1.51 -9.64 -13.39
C VAL A 234 2.00 -8.72 -12.26
N SER A 235 3.32 -8.57 -12.14
CA SER A 235 3.98 -7.68 -11.18
C SER A 235 5.23 -7.02 -11.77
N VAL A 236 5.60 -5.85 -11.24
CA VAL A 236 6.83 -5.13 -11.60
C VAL A 236 7.99 -5.39 -10.64
N SER A 237 7.75 -6.14 -9.56
CA SER A 237 8.75 -6.55 -8.57
C SER A 237 8.76 -8.07 -8.42
N GLU A 238 9.94 -8.62 -8.13
CA GLU A 238 10.17 -10.02 -7.76
C GLU A 238 10.09 -10.27 -6.24
N ASP A 239 9.92 -9.21 -5.44
CA ASP A 239 9.83 -9.35 -3.99
C ASP A 239 8.57 -10.16 -3.61
N PRO A 240 8.65 -11.07 -2.62
CA PRO A 240 7.50 -11.88 -2.20
C PRO A 240 6.39 -11.03 -1.55
N PHE A 241 6.72 -9.83 -1.09
CA PHE A 241 5.76 -8.89 -0.52
C PHE A 241 6.15 -7.45 -0.81
N ILE A 242 5.13 -6.62 -0.96
CA ILE A 242 5.26 -5.17 -1.16
C ILE A 242 4.94 -4.48 0.16
N ASN A 243 5.84 -3.61 0.62
CA ASN A 243 5.70 -2.89 1.88
C ASN A 243 5.09 -1.50 1.67
N GLY A 244 4.39 -0.99 2.70
CA GLY A 244 4.08 0.44 2.81
C GLY A 244 2.95 0.97 1.92
N ARG A 245 2.17 0.11 1.26
CA ARG A 245 0.98 0.54 0.50
C ARG A 245 -0.25 0.68 1.39
N ILE A 246 -1.06 1.68 1.10
CA ILE A 246 -2.28 2.03 1.83
C ILE A 246 -3.47 1.29 1.22
N ASN A 247 -4.19 0.53 2.04
CA ASN A 247 -5.38 -0.18 1.60
C ASN A 247 -6.56 0.79 1.40
N VAL A 248 -6.90 1.09 0.16
CA VAL A 248 -7.98 2.03 -0.20
C VAL A 248 -9.36 1.53 0.12
N ASN A 249 -9.53 0.27 0.51
CA ASN A 249 -10.81 -0.27 0.97
C ASN A 249 -11.03 -0.02 2.47
N GLN A 250 -9.97 0.18 3.25
CA GLN A 250 -10.02 0.23 4.72
C GLN A 250 -9.47 1.53 5.32
N ALA A 251 -8.57 2.24 4.62
CA ALA A 251 -7.91 3.43 5.14
C ALA A 251 -8.91 4.54 5.51
N ARG A 252 -8.70 5.20 6.63
CA ARG A 252 -9.53 6.35 7.04
C ARG A 252 -9.26 7.57 6.16
N ARG A 253 -10.16 8.56 6.23
CA ARG A 253 -10.13 9.77 5.38
C ARG A 253 -8.77 10.48 5.46
N GLU A 254 -8.28 10.65 6.68
CA GLU A 254 -7.04 11.33 7.04
C GLU A 254 -5.82 10.66 6.40
N VAL A 255 -5.82 9.32 6.38
CA VAL A 255 -4.75 8.52 5.77
C VAL A 255 -4.79 8.66 4.25
N LEU A 256 -5.98 8.63 3.64
CA LEU A 256 -6.12 8.83 2.20
C LEU A 256 -5.66 10.23 1.77
N LEU A 257 -6.04 11.27 2.49
CA LEU A 257 -5.60 12.65 2.25
C LEU A 257 -4.07 12.84 2.41
N GLY A 258 -3.41 11.90 3.09
CA GLY A 258 -1.96 11.84 3.17
C GLY A 258 -1.27 11.35 1.89
N VAL A 259 -1.99 10.70 0.98
CA VAL A 259 -1.45 10.15 -0.27
C VAL A 259 -1.23 11.28 -1.29
N PRO A 260 -0.09 11.31 -2.00
CA PRO A 260 0.15 12.30 -3.06
C PRO A 260 -0.98 12.34 -4.09
N GLN A 261 -1.35 13.54 -4.55
CA GLN A 261 -2.44 13.78 -5.52
C GLN A 261 -3.85 13.33 -5.10
N MET A 262 -4.04 12.90 -3.85
CA MET A 262 -5.36 12.53 -3.34
C MET A 262 -6.13 13.78 -2.87
N THR A 263 -7.09 14.24 -3.68
CA THR A 263 -7.93 15.41 -3.36
C THR A 263 -9.12 15.01 -2.47
N GLU A 264 -9.74 15.97 -1.78
CA GLU A 264 -10.95 15.73 -0.99
C GLU A 264 -12.08 15.09 -1.84
N GLU A 265 -12.23 15.53 -3.09
CA GLU A 265 -13.21 14.98 -4.03
C GLU A 265 -12.94 13.50 -4.34
N ILE A 266 -11.69 13.12 -4.60
CA ILE A 266 -11.30 11.73 -4.81
C ILE A 266 -11.58 10.91 -3.56
N VAL A 267 -11.20 11.42 -2.38
CA VAL A 267 -11.44 10.72 -1.10
C VAL A 267 -12.93 10.54 -0.84
N ASP A 268 -13.75 11.56 -1.07
CA ASP A 268 -15.21 11.46 -0.95
C ASP A 268 -15.78 10.41 -1.91
N GLY A 269 -15.29 10.38 -3.15
CA GLY A 269 -15.64 9.37 -4.15
C GLY A 269 -15.29 7.96 -3.67
N ILE A 270 -14.08 7.75 -3.14
CA ILE A 270 -13.64 6.45 -2.60
C ILE A 270 -14.55 6.02 -1.44
N LEU A 271 -14.77 6.90 -0.46
CA LEU A 271 -15.55 6.58 0.74
C LEU A 271 -17.00 6.25 0.39
N ALA A 272 -17.59 6.97 -0.57
CA ALA A 272 -18.94 6.69 -1.06
C ALA A 272 -19.01 5.36 -1.82
N ALA A 273 -18.00 5.05 -2.64
CA ALA A 273 -17.98 3.89 -3.51
C ALA A 273 -17.54 2.58 -2.83
N ARG A 274 -16.88 2.63 -1.66
CA ARG A 274 -16.51 1.45 -0.87
C ARG A 274 -17.71 0.56 -0.51
N ALA A 275 -18.87 1.17 -0.29
CA ALA A 275 -20.12 0.49 0.07
C ALA A 275 -19.93 -0.58 1.17
N VAL A 276 -19.37 -0.17 2.31
CA VAL A 276 -19.20 -1.02 3.50
C VAL A 276 -20.41 -0.96 4.42
N ASP A 277 -20.67 -2.04 5.15
CA ASP A 277 -21.64 -2.08 6.22
C ASP A 277 -21.18 -1.16 7.37
N THR A 278 -22.06 -0.25 7.79
CA THR A 278 -21.74 0.77 8.79
C THR A 278 -21.50 0.21 10.21
N LYS A 279 -21.88 -1.04 10.47
CA LYS A 279 -21.72 -1.69 11.78
C LYS A 279 -20.49 -2.59 11.83
N THR A 280 -20.20 -3.30 10.74
CA THR A 280 -19.08 -4.25 10.70
C THR A 280 -17.84 -3.70 9.99
N GLY A 281 -18.00 -2.69 9.14
CA GLY A 281 -16.92 -2.17 8.28
C GLY A 281 -16.58 -3.10 7.11
N GLU A 282 -17.29 -4.21 6.96
CA GLU A 282 -17.09 -5.20 5.89
C GLU A 282 -17.79 -4.76 4.59
N PRO A 283 -17.34 -5.24 3.42
CA PRO A 283 -18.06 -5.02 2.16
C PRO A 283 -19.53 -5.45 2.27
N SER A 284 -20.46 -4.63 1.76
CA SER A 284 -21.91 -4.90 1.90
C SER A 284 -22.37 -6.14 1.12
N SER A 285 -21.58 -6.64 0.17
CA SER A 285 -21.87 -7.86 -0.58
C SER A 285 -20.58 -8.53 -1.12
N PRO A 286 -20.62 -9.83 -1.43
CA PRO A 286 -19.51 -10.53 -2.09
C PRO A 286 -19.15 -9.93 -3.47
N GLU A 287 -20.15 -9.41 -4.19
CA GLU A 287 -19.94 -8.78 -5.51
C GLU A 287 -19.11 -7.50 -5.39
N ILE A 288 -19.39 -6.68 -4.38
CA ILE A 288 -18.58 -5.49 -4.08
C ILE A 288 -17.16 -5.92 -3.69
N GLN A 289 -17.02 -6.97 -2.88
CA GLN A 289 -15.70 -7.46 -2.49
C GLN A 289 -14.84 -7.87 -3.70
N GLU A 290 -15.44 -8.55 -4.69
CA GLU A 290 -14.76 -8.93 -5.93
C GLU A 290 -14.38 -7.70 -6.78
N GLN A 291 -15.30 -6.74 -6.92
CA GLN A 291 -15.03 -5.48 -7.64
C GLN A 291 -13.96 -4.61 -6.97
N ARG A 292 -13.70 -4.83 -5.68
CA ARG A 292 -12.69 -4.11 -4.89
C ARG A 292 -11.42 -4.92 -4.67
N ALA A 293 -11.24 -6.06 -5.34
CA ALA A 293 -10.11 -6.97 -5.14
C ALA A 293 -8.75 -6.33 -5.50
N THR A 294 -8.71 -5.41 -6.46
CA THR A 294 -7.50 -4.70 -6.90
C THR A 294 -7.71 -3.20 -6.83
N ALA A 295 -6.64 -2.40 -6.67
CA ALA A 295 -6.74 -0.94 -6.62
C ALA A 295 -7.22 -0.31 -7.96
N GLY A 296 -7.29 -1.12 -9.04
CA GLY A 296 -7.77 -0.68 -10.34
C GLY A 296 -9.24 -0.27 -10.37
N TRP A 297 -10.03 -0.60 -9.34
CA TRP A 297 -11.42 -0.17 -9.25
C TRP A 297 -11.56 1.37 -9.26
N LEU A 298 -10.55 2.09 -8.75
CA LEU A 298 -10.53 3.56 -8.74
C LEU A 298 -10.59 4.16 -10.15
N VAL A 299 -9.84 3.60 -11.09
CA VAL A 299 -9.83 4.07 -12.48
C VAL A 299 -10.99 3.49 -13.29
N ILE A 300 -11.41 2.25 -12.98
CA ILE A 300 -12.57 1.61 -13.61
C ILE A 300 -13.86 2.41 -13.37
N GLU A 301 -14.06 2.89 -12.14
CA GLU A 301 -15.26 3.66 -11.78
C GLU A 301 -15.14 5.16 -12.08
N GLY A 302 -13.99 5.59 -12.65
CA GLY A 302 -13.74 6.98 -13.00
C GLY A 302 -13.61 7.92 -11.79
N ILE A 303 -13.23 7.37 -10.62
CA ILE A 303 -12.90 8.18 -9.43
C ILE A 303 -11.59 8.93 -9.66
N VAL A 304 -10.66 8.31 -10.38
CA VAL A 304 -9.42 8.92 -10.88
C VAL A 304 -9.27 8.62 -12.36
N ASP A 305 -8.56 9.49 -13.07
CA ASP A 305 -8.14 9.20 -14.44
C ASP A 305 -6.88 8.31 -14.47
N LEU A 306 -6.51 7.83 -15.66
CA LEU A 306 -5.37 6.91 -15.83
C LEU A 306 -4.04 7.57 -15.45
N GLU A 307 -3.87 8.86 -15.71
CA GLU A 307 -2.64 9.61 -15.41
C GLU A 307 -2.43 9.75 -13.89
N THR A 308 -3.50 10.11 -13.18
CA THR A 308 -3.52 10.15 -11.71
C THR A 308 -3.28 8.75 -11.14
N MET A 309 -3.92 7.71 -11.71
CA MET A 309 -3.74 6.34 -11.25
C MET A 309 -2.28 5.85 -11.38
N ARG A 310 -1.56 6.25 -12.43
CA ARG A 310 -0.13 5.95 -12.59
C ARG A 310 0.70 6.50 -11.42
N THR A 311 0.39 7.71 -10.96
CA THR A 311 1.07 8.32 -9.82
C THR A 311 0.65 7.70 -8.49
N LEU A 312 -0.61 7.28 -8.36
CA LEU A 312 -1.14 6.69 -7.13
C LEU A 312 -0.70 5.23 -6.92
N ALA A 313 -0.52 4.46 -7.99
CA ALA A 313 -0.28 3.02 -7.95
C ALA A 313 0.83 2.55 -6.99
N PRO A 314 1.97 3.27 -6.81
CA PRO A 314 3.00 2.88 -5.85
C PRO A 314 2.54 2.98 -4.39
N TYR A 315 1.57 3.85 -4.09
CA TYR A 315 1.16 4.16 -2.72
C TYR A 315 -0.09 3.41 -2.27
N VAL A 316 -0.89 2.88 -3.21
CA VAL A 316 -2.21 2.31 -2.92
C VAL A 316 -2.29 0.82 -3.21
N THR A 317 -3.12 0.13 -2.42
CA THR A 317 -3.49 -1.27 -2.61
C THR A 317 -4.95 -1.49 -2.22
N SER A 318 -5.49 -2.65 -2.57
CA SER A 318 -6.79 -3.14 -2.06
C SER A 318 -6.64 -4.34 -1.12
N ARG A 319 -5.40 -4.81 -0.91
CA ARG A 319 -5.07 -6.03 -0.18
C ARG A 319 -4.21 -5.70 1.04
N GLY A 320 -4.14 -6.65 1.97
CA GLY A 320 -3.29 -6.56 3.14
C GLY A 320 -3.12 -7.94 3.77
N SER A 321 -1.92 -8.24 4.24
CA SER A 321 -1.55 -9.53 4.81
C SER A 321 -1.09 -9.42 6.26
N VAL A 322 -1.16 -8.21 6.84
CA VAL A 322 -0.83 -7.96 8.25
C VAL A 322 -2.10 -7.53 8.97
N PHE A 323 -2.41 -8.21 10.07
CA PHE A 323 -3.64 -8.03 10.82
C PHE A 323 -3.31 -7.66 12.26
N ARG A 324 -3.96 -6.63 12.78
CA ARG A 324 -3.94 -6.26 14.20
C ARG A 324 -5.24 -6.71 14.85
N MET A 325 -5.16 -7.35 16.00
CA MET A 325 -6.32 -7.83 16.74
C MET A 325 -6.18 -7.55 18.23
N GLN A 326 -7.32 -7.34 18.89
CA GLN A 326 -7.43 -7.39 20.34
C GLN A 326 -8.11 -8.68 20.77
N ILE A 327 -7.52 -9.34 21.76
CA ILE A 327 -7.92 -10.66 22.26
C ILE A 327 -8.29 -10.50 23.73
N VAL A 328 -9.54 -10.79 24.07
CA VAL A 328 -10.03 -10.72 25.45
C VAL A 328 -10.35 -12.12 25.95
N GLY A 329 -9.57 -12.61 26.91
CA GLY A 329 -9.89 -13.81 27.67
C GLY A 329 -10.61 -13.45 28.96
N HIS A 330 -11.79 -14.03 29.22
CA HIS A 330 -12.52 -13.83 30.47
C HIS A 330 -13.34 -15.07 30.86
N TYR A 331 -13.80 -15.12 32.10
CA TYR A 331 -14.80 -16.09 32.58
C TYR A 331 -16.21 -15.51 32.47
N ASP A 332 -17.20 -16.35 32.15
CA ASP A 332 -18.62 -15.93 32.04
C ASP A 332 -19.22 -15.51 33.38
N VAL A 333 -18.82 -16.19 34.46
CA VAL A 333 -19.33 -15.93 35.82
C VAL A 333 -18.66 -14.73 36.50
N GLY A 334 -17.87 -13.96 35.76
CA GLY A 334 -16.98 -12.93 36.29
C GLY A 334 -15.71 -13.52 36.90
N GLY A 335 -14.70 -12.67 37.11
CA GLY A 335 -13.39 -13.08 37.62
C GLY A 335 -12.23 -12.40 36.88
N PRO A 336 -11.03 -13.00 36.93
CA PRO A 336 -9.87 -12.52 36.19
C PRO A 336 -10.17 -12.44 34.69
N PHE A 337 -9.55 -11.46 34.04
CA PHE A 337 -9.54 -11.33 32.59
C PHE A 337 -8.12 -11.05 32.13
N THR A 338 -7.87 -11.26 30.85
CA THR A 338 -6.65 -10.87 30.16
C THR A 338 -7.04 -10.20 28.86
N ARG A 339 -6.43 -9.05 28.54
CA ARG A 339 -6.61 -8.39 27.25
C ARG A 339 -5.25 -8.24 26.59
N LEU A 340 -5.10 -8.78 25.39
CA LEU A 340 -3.88 -8.68 24.60
C LEU A 340 -4.16 -7.94 23.30
N GLU A 341 -3.18 -7.19 22.83
CA GLU A 341 -3.07 -6.79 21.44
C GLU A 341 -2.03 -7.68 20.76
N ALA A 342 -2.34 -8.17 19.56
CA ALA A 342 -1.44 -8.96 18.75
C ALA A 342 -1.43 -8.49 17.30
N VAL A 343 -0.26 -8.54 16.67
CA VAL A 343 -0.12 -8.36 15.22
C VAL A 343 0.31 -9.70 14.62
N VAL A 344 -0.42 -10.13 13.61
CA VAL A 344 -0.17 -11.34 12.85
C VAL A 344 0.21 -10.95 11.43
N ASP A 345 1.40 -11.35 11.01
CA ASP A 345 1.88 -11.26 9.64
C ASP A 345 1.59 -12.59 8.93
N ALA A 346 0.64 -12.56 8.01
CA ALA A 346 0.25 -13.68 7.16
C ALA A 346 0.84 -13.57 5.75
N SER A 347 1.91 -12.78 5.55
CA SER A 347 2.52 -12.61 4.22
C SER A 347 3.42 -13.76 3.78
N GLY A 348 3.66 -14.75 4.63
CA GLY A 348 4.47 -15.93 4.31
C GLY A 348 3.65 -17.23 4.36
N GLU A 349 4.27 -18.36 4.02
CA GLU A 349 3.61 -19.69 4.00
C GLU A 349 2.87 -20.02 5.30
N LEU A 350 3.44 -19.63 6.45
CA LEU A 350 2.82 -19.77 7.75
C LEU A 350 2.68 -18.40 8.41
N PRO A 351 1.48 -18.03 8.89
CA PRO A 351 1.27 -16.81 9.65
C PRO A 351 2.15 -16.77 10.91
N LYS A 352 2.72 -15.61 11.21
CA LYS A 352 3.59 -15.38 12.36
C LYS A 352 3.05 -14.25 13.22
N ILE A 353 3.08 -14.44 14.54
CA ILE A 353 2.84 -13.37 15.49
C ILE A 353 4.12 -12.52 15.55
N THR A 354 4.04 -11.26 15.14
CA THR A 354 5.17 -10.33 15.09
C THR A 354 5.23 -9.40 16.28
N PHE A 355 4.09 -9.18 16.94
CA PHE A 355 3.98 -8.30 18.09
C PHE A 355 2.90 -8.80 19.04
N VAL A 356 3.16 -8.71 20.34
CA VAL A 356 2.16 -8.94 21.40
C VAL A 356 2.37 -7.91 22.50
N ARG A 357 1.27 -7.32 22.97
CA ARG A 357 1.25 -6.43 24.14
C ARG A 357 0.12 -6.83 25.08
N ASP A 358 0.43 -6.81 26.37
CA ASP A 358 -0.59 -6.95 27.41
C ASP A 358 -1.25 -5.60 27.68
N LEU A 359 -2.57 -5.54 27.49
CA LEU A 359 -3.44 -4.38 27.73
C LEU A 359 -4.32 -4.59 28.97
N THR A 360 -4.07 -5.61 29.79
CA THR A 360 -4.89 -5.96 30.96
C THR A 360 -4.91 -4.82 31.99
N GLU A 361 -3.83 -4.06 32.12
CA GLU A 361 -3.74 -2.91 33.03
C GLU A 361 -4.67 -1.75 32.62
N LEU A 362 -4.98 -1.65 31.32
CA LEU A 362 -5.94 -0.68 30.79
C LEU A 362 -7.40 -1.16 30.97
N GLY A 363 -7.63 -2.27 31.67
CA GLY A 363 -8.96 -2.81 31.92
C GLY A 363 -9.45 -3.75 30.82
N LYS A 364 -10.69 -4.22 30.97
CA LYS A 364 -11.32 -5.17 30.03
C LYS A 364 -11.63 -4.52 28.68
N GLY A 365 -11.82 -3.20 28.64
CA GLY A 365 -12.21 -2.41 27.47
C GLY A 365 -13.65 -2.65 26.99
N TYR A 366 -14.12 -3.89 26.98
CA TYR A 366 -15.40 -4.25 26.39
C TYR A 366 -16.42 -4.67 27.45
N SER A 367 -17.66 -4.19 27.29
CA SER A 367 -18.78 -4.63 28.11
C SER A 367 -19.04 -6.12 27.95
N TYR A 368 -19.61 -6.78 28.97
CA TYR A 368 -19.93 -8.20 28.87
C TYR A 368 -20.87 -8.51 27.69
N GLN A 369 -21.83 -7.64 27.40
CA GLN A 369 -22.77 -7.83 26.28
C GLN A 369 -22.08 -7.86 24.91
N LEU A 370 -20.99 -7.11 24.73
CA LEU A 370 -20.22 -7.10 23.48
C LEU A 370 -19.37 -8.37 23.29
N LEU A 371 -19.13 -9.13 24.36
CA LEU A 371 -18.28 -10.32 24.34
C LEU A 371 -19.08 -11.63 24.24
N ILE A 372 -20.40 -11.56 24.33
CA ILE A 372 -21.28 -12.72 24.16
C ILE A 372 -21.59 -12.84 22.66
N PRO A 373 -21.38 -14.02 22.04
CA PRO A 373 -21.79 -14.25 20.66
C PRO A 373 -23.31 -14.00 20.50
N PRO A 374 -23.76 -13.39 19.41
CA PRO A 374 -25.20 -13.31 19.12
C PRO A 374 -25.80 -14.72 19.03
N GLU A 375 -26.98 -14.91 19.63
CA GLU A 375 -27.73 -16.18 19.63
C GLU A 375 -28.18 -16.64 18.24
#